data_AF-A0A931LNF5-F1
#
_entry.id   AF-A0A931LNF5-F1
#
_cell.length_a   1.000
_cell.length_b   1.000
_cell.length_c   1.000
_cell.angle_alpha   90.00
_cell.angle_beta   90.00
_cell.angle_gamma   90.00
#
_symmetry.space_group_name_H-M   'P 1'
#
loop_
_entity.id
_entity.type
_entity.pdbx_description
1 polymer ?
#
loop_
_entity_poly.entity_id
_entity_poly.type
_entity_poly.pdbx_seq_one_letter_code
_entity_poly.pdbx_strand_id
1 'polypeptide(L)'
;MKGDPLLFGAASFFVPGLGQFFNGQDGKGITHLVVAIILPAAVAYIAYILVPISPLAFAAPSLIYLVWALYSALDAYNIAAEYCKA
;
A
#
# COMPACT_ATOMS: atom_id res chain seq x y z
N MET A 1 18.50 6.43 1.53
CA MET A 1 18.81 7.87 1.74
C MET A 1 18.25 8.27 3.11
N LYS A 2 18.91 9.16 3.87
CA LYS A 2 18.30 9.71 5.08
C LYS A 2 17.29 10.79 4.63
N GLY A 3 16.01 10.45 4.62
CA GLY A 3 14.90 11.35 4.30
C GLY A 3 13.93 11.45 5.47
N ASP A 4 13.04 12.45 5.45
CA ASP A 4 12.00 12.57 6.47
C ASP A 4 11.09 11.33 6.45
N PRO A 5 11.02 10.55 7.54
CA PRO A 5 10.17 9.36 7.60
C PRO A 5 8.69 9.64 7.27
N LEU A 6 8.19 10.83 7.62
CA LEU A 6 6.82 11.21 7.29
C LEU A 6 6.62 11.40 5.79
N LEU A 7 7.61 11.97 5.09
CA LEU A 7 7.55 12.12 3.64
C LEU A 7 7.49 10.76 2.94
N PHE A 8 8.28 9.79 3.40
CA PHE A 8 8.34 8.47 2.79
C PHE A 8 7.08 7.65 3.09
N GLY A 9 6.58 7.75 4.33
CA GLY A 9 5.28 7.18 4.69
C GLY A 9 4.14 7.78 3.87
N ALA A 10 4.08 9.12 3.74
CA ALA A 10 3.07 9.80 2.94
C ALA A 10 3.14 9.39 1.46
N ALA A 11 4.34 9.30 0.89
CA ALA A 11 4.53 8.83 -0.48
C ALA A 11 3.94 7.42 -0.68
N SER A 12 4.22 6.48 0.23
CA SER A 12 3.66 5.12 0.18
C SER A 12 2.15 5.05 0.48
N PHE A 13 1.59 6.02 1.19
CA PHE A 13 0.14 6.09 1.40
C PHE A 13 -0.60 6.44 0.09
N PHE A 14 -0.08 7.39 -0.69
CA PHE A 14 -0.68 7.75 -1.98
C PHE A 14 -0.41 6.70 -3.05
N VAL A 15 0.84 6.22 -3.11
CA VAL A 15 1.28 5.21 -4.07
C VAL A 15 1.98 4.09 -3.29
N PRO A 16 1.28 3.00 -2.98
CA PRO A 16 1.86 1.87 -2.25
C PRO A 16 3.17 1.41 -2.89
N GLY A 17 4.23 1.34 -2.07
CA GLY A 17 5.58 0.99 -2.50
C GLY A 17 6.52 2.17 -2.80
N LEU A 18 6.00 3.40 -2.98
CA LEU A 18 6.82 4.55 -3.39
C LEU A 18 7.87 4.96 -2.35
N GLY A 19 7.49 5.02 -1.08
CA GLY A 19 8.42 5.27 0.03
C GLY A 19 9.45 4.16 0.22
N GLN A 20 9.13 2.91 -0.12
CA GLN A 20 10.11 1.82 -0.13
C GLN A 20 11.18 2.03 -1.23
N PHE A 21 10.80 2.53 -2.42
CA PHE A 21 11.78 2.93 -3.44
C PHE A 21 12.68 4.08 -2.95
N PHE A 22 12.13 5.08 -2.28
CA PHE A 22 12.94 6.17 -1.69
C PHE A 22 13.89 5.68 -0.59
N ASN A 23 13.50 4.63 0.12
CA ASN A 23 14.34 3.91 1.06
C ASN A 23 15.42 3.03 0.40
N GLY A 24 15.40 2.86 -0.94
CA GLY A 24 16.29 1.95 -1.66
C GLY A 24 15.93 0.47 -1.51
N GLN A 25 14.70 0.17 -1.08
CA GLN A 25 14.18 -1.19 -0.96
C GLN A 25 13.26 -1.53 -2.14
N ASP A 26 13.82 -1.47 -3.36
CA ASP A 26 13.06 -1.57 -4.61
C ASP A 26 12.23 -2.86 -4.72
N GLY A 27 12.78 -4.00 -4.28
CA GLY A 27 12.07 -5.27 -4.26
C GLY A 27 10.81 -5.23 -3.38
N LYS A 28 10.89 -4.54 -2.22
CA LYS A 28 9.70 -4.30 -1.38
C LYS A 28 8.76 -3.30 -2.03
N GLY A 29 9.28 -2.22 -2.63
CA GLY A 29 8.47 -1.23 -3.33
C GLY A 29 7.60 -1.86 -4.41
N ILE A 30 8.19 -2.70 -5.27
CA ILE A 30 7.45 -3.46 -6.28
C ILE A 30 6.42 -4.38 -5.62
N THR A 31 6.77 -5.08 -4.55
CA THR A 31 5.86 -5.99 -3.84
C THR A 31 4.62 -5.25 -3.32
N HIS A 32 4.81 -4.11 -2.65
CA HIS A 32 3.71 -3.29 -2.16
C HIS A 32 2.81 -2.78 -3.29
N LEU A 33 3.40 -2.35 -4.41
CA LEU A 33 2.65 -1.88 -5.58
C LEU A 33 1.83 -3.00 -6.21
N VAL A 34 2.44 -4.18 -6.43
CA VAL A 34 1.76 -5.34 -7.03
C VAL A 34 0.59 -5.78 -6.18
N VAL A 35 0.76 -5.88 -4.85
CA VAL A 35 -0.34 -6.26 -3.96
C VAL A 35 -1.44 -5.21 -3.96
N ALA A 36 -1.11 -3.92 -4.00
CA ALA A 36 -2.10 -2.84 -4.07
C ALA A 36 -2.97 -2.90 -5.33
N ILE A 37 -2.49 -3.51 -6.41
CA ILE A 37 -3.26 -3.72 -7.64
C ILE A 37 -4.02 -5.05 -7.59
N ILE A 38 -3.31 -6.15 -7.31
CA ILE A 38 -3.84 -7.50 -7.43
C ILE A 38 -4.89 -7.78 -6.35
N LEU A 39 -4.65 -7.39 -5.10
CA LEU A 39 -5.52 -7.76 -3.99
C LEU A 39 -6.91 -7.10 -4.10
N PRO A 40 -7.05 -5.78 -4.34
CA PRO A 40 -8.35 -5.17 -4.57
C PRO A 40 -9.05 -5.69 -5.85
N ALA A 41 -8.29 -5.95 -6.92
CA ALA A 41 -8.84 -6.50 -8.16
C ALA A 41 -9.42 -7.91 -7.94
N ALA A 42 -8.71 -8.77 -7.22
CA ALA A 42 -9.18 -10.10 -6.86
C ALA A 42 -10.44 -10.04 -6.00
N VAL A 43 -10.50 -9.13 -5.02
CA VAL A 43 -11.69 -8.93 -4.18
C VAL A 43 -12.86 -8.43 -5.02
N ALA A 44 -12.64 -7.47 -5.91
CA ALA A 44 -13.67 -6.95 -6.79
C ALA A 44 -14.25 -8.07 -7.68
N TYR A 45 -13.38 -8.92 -8.25
CA TYR A 45 -13.79 -10.05 -9.06
C TYR A 45 -14.64 -11.06 -8.28
N ILE A 46 -14.20 -11.43 -7.07
CA ILE A 46 -14.96 -12.34 -6.19
C ILE A 46 -16.31 -11.72 -5.79
N ALA A 47 -16.31 -10.45 -5.41
CA ALA A 47 -17.52 -9.73 -5.01
C ALA A 47 -18.55 -9.63 -6.15
N TYR A 48 -18.07 -9.40 -7.38
CA TYR A 48 -18.91 -9.38 -8.58
C TYR A 48 -19.62 -10.72 -8.83
N ILE A 49 -18.95 -11.85 -8.58
CA ILE A 49 -19.53 -13.18 -8.76
C ILE A 49 -20.54 -13.52 -7.66
N LEU A 50 -20.21 -13.24 -6.39
CA LEU A 50 -20.98 -13.71 -5.24
C LEU A 50 -22.18 -12.82 -4.90
N VAL A 51 -22.02 -11.51 -5.02
CA VAL A 51 -23.03 -10.53 -4.56
C VAL A 51 -23.14 -9.37 -5.55
N PRO A 52 -23.48 -9.65 -6.82
CA PRO A 52 -23.58 -8.62 -7.85
C PRO A 52 -24.59 -7.55 -7.40
N ILE A 53 -24.20 -6.27 -7.48
CA ILE A 53 -25.07 -5.11 -7.21
C ILE A 53 -25.37 -4.91 -5.71
N SER A 54 -24.48 -5.32 -4.80
CA SER A 54 -24.53 -4.88 -3.39
C SER A 54 -23.60 -3.67 -3.16
N PRO A 55 -23.98 -2.69 -2.31
CA PRO A 55 -23.06 -1.62 -1.89
C PRO A 55 -21.75 -2.16 -1.31
N LEU A 56 -21.81 -3.31 -0.64
CA LEU A 56 -20.65 -4.00 -0.08
C LEU A 56 -19.66 -4.46 -1.17
N ALA A 57 -20.16 -4.96 -2.31
CA ALA A 57 -19.31 -5.37 -3.42
C ALA A 57 -18.52 -4.20 -4.03
N PHE A 58 -19.07 -2.98 -3.99
CA PHE A 58 -18.36 -1.77 -4.43
C PHE A 58 -17.39 -1.23 -3.37
N ALA A 59 -17.76 -1.32 -2.08
CA ALA A 59 -16.94 -0.77 -1.00
C ALA A 59 -15.74 -1.65 -0.63
N ALA A 60 -15.88 -2.98 -0.69
CA ALA A 60 -14.86 -3.91 -0.21
C ALA A 60 -13.48 -3.76 -0.89
N PRO A 61 -13.37 -3.61 -2.23
CA PRO A 61 -12.08 -3.39 -2.88
C PRO A 61 -11.39 -2.11 -2.41
N SER A 62 -12.14 -1.01 -2.27
CA SER A 62 -11.62 0.28 -1.82
C SER A 62 -11.12 0.24 -0.38
N LEU A 63 -11.85 -0.44 0.51
CA LEU A 63 -11.43 -0.62 1.91
C LEU A 63 -10.15 -1.45 2.00
N ILE A 64 -10.05 -2.52 1.21
CA ILE A 64 -8.85 -3.35 1.19
C ILE A 64 -7.66 -2.58 0.63
N TYR A 65 -7.86 -1.79 -0.44
CA TYR A 65 -6.81 -0.90 -0.94
C TYR A 65 -6.35 0.09 0.14
N LEU A 66 -7.30 0.73 0.85
CA LEU A 66 -6.98 1.68 1.91
C LEU A 66 -6.18 1.04 3.04
N VAL A 67 -6.58 -0.14 3.52
CA VAL A 67 -5.84 -0.88 4.54
C VAL A 67 -4.42 -1.20 4.07
N TRP A 68 -4.28 -1.62 2.81
CA TRP A 68 -2.97 -1.91 2.23
C TRP A 68 -2.10 -0.66 2.07
N ALA A 69 -2.69 0.47 1.68
CA ALA A 69 -1.99 1.75 1.57
C ALA A 69 -1.48 2.24 2.93
N LEU A 70 -2.29 2.11 3.99
CA LEU A 70 -1.86 2.39 5.36
C LEU A 70 -0.70 1.48 5.80
N TYR A 71 -0.79 0.18 5.50
CA TYR A 71 0.30 -0.75 5.81
C TYR A 71 1.58 -0.40 5.05
N SER A 72 1.49 -0.07 3.76
CA SER A 72 2.64 0.35 2.96
C SER A 72 3.28 1.64 3.47
N ALA A 73 2.46 2.61 3.90
CA ALA A 73 2.92 3.86 4.52
C ALA A 73 3.68 3.61 5.83
N LEU A 74 3.13 2.76 6.70
CA LEU A 74 3.76 2.41 7.98
C LEU A 74 5.10 1.71 7.79
N ASP A 75 5.19 0.76 6.84
CA ASP A 75 6.46 0.08 6.53
C ASP A 75 7.52 1.07 6.02
N ALA A 76 7.15 1.97 5.08
CA ALA A 76 8.07 2.98 4.55
C ALA A 76 8.55 3.97 5.64
N TYR A 77 7.64 4.39 6.52
CA TYR A 77 7.96 5.23 7.67
C TYR A 77 8.95 4.53 8.61
N ASN A 78 8.69 3.27 8.97
CA ASN A 78 9.54 2.53 9.92
C ASN A 78 10.96 2.33 9.38
N ILE A 79 11.10 1.97 8.10
CA ILE A 79 12.41 1.83 7.45
C ILE A 79 13.18 3.16 7.46
N ALA A 80 12.51 4.25 7.10
CA ALA A 80 13.14 5.57 7.11
C ALA A 80 13.54 6.02 8.53
N ALA A 81 12.67 5.75 9.52
CA ALA A 81 12.93 6.05 10.92
C ALA A 81 14.11 5.24 11.47
N GLU A 82 14.27 3.98 11.06
CA GLU A 82 15.43 3.16 11.39
C GLU A 82 16.73 3.74 10.80
N TYR A 83 16.72 4.17 9.55
CA TYR A 83 17.89 4.81 8.93
C TYR A 83 18.27 6.15 9.55
N CYS A 84 17.32 6.89 10.12
CA CYS A 84 17.62 8.12 10.85
C CYS A 84 18.23 7.86 12.23
N LYS A 85 17.95 6.70 12.85
CA LYS A 85 18.50 6.30 14.14
C LYS A 85 19.91 5.68 14.03
N ALA A 86 20.25 5.10 12.88
CA ALA A 86 21.56 4.54 12.55
C ALA A 86 22.57 5.61 12.10
#